data_AF-W7VWN0-F1
#
_entry.id   AF-W7VWN0-F1
#
_cell.length_a   1.000
_cell.length_b   1.000
_cell.length_c   1.000
_cell.angle_alpha   90.00
_cell.angle_beta   90.00
_cell.angle_gamma   90.00
#
_symmetry.space_group_name_H-M   'P 1'
#
loop_
_entity.id
_entity.type
_entity.pdbx_description
1 polymer ?
#
loop_
_entity_poly.entity_id
_entity_poly.type
_entity_poly.pdbx_seq_one_letter_code
_entity_poly.pdbx_strand_id
1 'polypeptide(L)'
;MRLSHKRSHSVDRGVADILNLIADDVSVEIGSTYTGLDSIDHALRTGKALNVYQKTYQLSRMKPMVESIARQAVAAMMRRIGPAYDVRNVILVGGGAFLFRKAVMQAFASHEVLEVKEPMYANVRGYQIAGSNYVAAATQGTGVVVAEGGRA
;
A
#
# COMPACT_ATOMS: atom_id res chain seq x y z
N MET A 1 2.18 -7.38 -20.90
CA MET A 1 2.20 -7.88 -19.50
C MET A 1 1.16 -8.98 -19.37
N ARG A 2 1.50 -10.15 -18.83
CA ARG A 2 0.54 -11.25 -18.60
C ARG A 2 0.26 -11.37 -17.11
N LEU A 3 -1.01 -11.25 -16.71
CA LEU A 3 -1.42 -11.42 -15.32
C LEU A 3 -1.32 -12.89 -14.91
N SER A 4 -0.72 -13.16 -13.74
CA SER A 4 -0.66 -14.49 -13.15
C SER A 4 -1.60 -14.59 -11.96
N HIS A 5 -2.85 -15.01 -12.20
CA HIS A 5 -3.86 -15.16 -11.13
C HIS A 5 -3.41 -16.07 -9.99
N LYS A 6 -2.59 -17.10 -10.28
CA LYS A 6 -2.05 -18.02 -9.25
C LYS A 6 -1.05 -17.35 -8.30
N ARG A 7 -0.45 -16.23 -8.71
CA ARG A 7 0.57 -15.48 -7.96
C ARG A 7 0.04 -14.12 -7.48
N SER A 8 -1.25 -13.86 -7.62
CA SER A 8 -1.94 -12.67 -7.10
C SER A 8 -2.82 -13.06 -5.92
N HIS A 9 -2.67 -12.38 -4.79
CA HIS A 9 -3.38 -12.73 -3.56
C HIS A 9 -3.60 -11.51 -2.66
N SER A 10 -4.54 -11.64 -1.72
CA SER A 10 -4.73 -10.69 -0.61
C SER A 10 -4.44 -11.41 0.70
N VAL A 11 -3.83 -10.71 1.65
CA VAL A 11 -3.55 -11.25 2.99
C VAL A 11 -4.46 -10.53 3.98
N ASP A 12 -5.13 -11.28 4.85
CA ASP A 12 -5.95 -10.74 5.94
C ASP A 12 -5.06 -10.28 7.12
N ARG A 13 -4.11 -9.40 6.81
CA ARG A 13 -3.18 -8.80 7.77
C ARG A 13 -2.60 -7.52 7.19
N GLY A 14 -2.79 -6.40 7.87
CA GLY A 14 -2.47 -5.08 7.33
C GLY A 14 -2.35 -3.99 8.38
N VAL A 15 -2.57 -2.75 7.94
CA VAL A 15 -2.53 -1.57 8.81
C VAL A 15 -3.64 -1.61 9.86
N ALA A 16 -4.82 -2.15 9.54
CA ALA A 16 -5.91 -2.27 10.50
C ALA A 16 -5.51 -3.09 11.74
N ASP A 17 -4.82 -4.23 11.57
CA ASP A 17 -4.28 -5.00 12.70
C ASP A 17 -3.31 -4.19 13.55
N ILE A 18 -2.46 -3.38 12.89
CA ILE A 18 -1.48 -2.52 13.58
C ILE A 18 -2.20 -1.45 14.39
N LEU A 19 -3.19 -0.76 13.81
CA LEU A 19 -3.92 0.30 14.49
C LEU A 19 -4.73 -0.24 15.67
N ASN A 20 -5.41 -1.37 15.50
CA ASN A 20 -6.17 -2.01 16.58
C ASN A 20 -5.24 -2.50 17.70
N LEU A 21 -4.10 -3.11 17.37
CA LEU A 21 -3.10 -3.51 18.37
C LEU A 21 -2.63 -2.33 19.23
N ILE A 22 -2.39 -1.18 18.60
CA ILE A 22 -2.00 0.05 19.31
C ILE A 22 -3.14 0.59 20.14
N ALA A 23 -4.37 0.59 19.61
CA ALA A 23 -5.54 1.03 20.33
C ALA A 23 -5.80 0.19 21.59
N ASP A 24 -5.60 -1.13 21.52
CA ASP A 24 -5.71 -2.03 22.66
C ASP A 24 -4.66 -1.72 23.73
N ASP A 25 -3.40 -1.51 23.34
CA ASP A 25 -2.29 -1.17 24.26
C ASP A 25 -2.52 0.20 24.93
N VAL A 26 -3.02 1.19 24.17
CA VAL A 26 -3.41 2.50 24.72
C VAL A 26 -4.59 2.34 25.68
N SER A 27 -5.58 1.52 25.33
CA SER A 27 -6.78 1.29 26.16
C SER A 27 -6.41 0.73 27.54
N VAL A 28 -5.47 -0.22 27.57
CA VAL A 28 -4.94 -0.78 28.81
C VAL A 28 -4.25 0.29 29.65
N GLU A 29 -3.45 1.16 29.04
CA GLU A 29 -2.71 2.20 29.76
C GLU A 29 -3.62 3.31 30.34
N ILE A 30 -4.68 3.69 29.62
CA ILE A 30 -5.61 4.73 30.06
C ILE A 30 -6.77 4.20 30.93
N GLY A 31 -6.97 2.88 30.97
CA GLY A 31 -8.05 2.24 31.73
C GLY A 31 -9.45 2.40 31.11
N SER A 32 -9.53 2.78 29.83
CA SER A 32 -10.79 2.96 29.09
C SER A 32 -10.59 2.64 27.61
N THR A 33 -11.67 2.31 26.90
CA THR A 33 -11.58 1.97 25.47
C THR A 33 -11.12 3.18 24.64
N TYR A 34 -10.00 3.03 23.95
CA TYR A 34 -9.48 4.00 23.00
C TYR A 34 -9.82 3.60 21.57
N THR A 35 -10.49 4.48 20.82
CA THR A 35 -10.95 4.21 19.43
C THR A 35 -10.35 5.15 18.39
N GLY A 36 -9.35 5.95 18.78
CA GLY A 36 -8.74 6.99 17.93
C GLY A 36 -7.76 6.46 16.89
N LEU A 37 -8.21 5.58 15.99
CA LEU A 37 -7.36 4.94 14.97
C LEU A 37 -6.67 5.95 14.04
N ASP A 38 -7.37 7.03 13.66
CA ASP A 38 -6.81 8.09 12.81
C ASP A 38 -5.66 8.83 13.50
N SER A 39 -5.78 9.04 14.82
CA SER A 39 -4.71 9.67 15.61
C SER A 39 -3.50 8.76 15.71
N ILE A 40 -3.71 7.45 15.81
CA ILE A 40 -2.63 6.45 15.76
C ILE A 40 -1.97 6.44 14.38
N ASP A 41 -2.72 6.38 13.28
CA ASP A 41 -2.15 6.40 11.93
C ASP A 41 -1.32 7.66 11.69
N HIS A 42 -1.84 8.83 12.11
CA HIS A 42 -1.12 10.09 12.02
C HIS A 42 0.19 10.07 12.82
N ALA A 43 0.15 9.60 14.07
CA ALA A 43 1.33 9.50 14.92
C ALA A 43 2.39 8.54 14.34
N LEU A 44 1.97 7.37 13.83
CA LEU A 44 2.88 6.44 13.14
C LEU A 44 3.50 7.06 11.88
N ARG A 45 2.70 7.75 11.07
CA ARG A 45 3.13 8.33 9.79
C ARG A 45 4.09 9.50 9.98
N THR A 46 3.86 10.31 11.00
CA THR A 46 4.67 11.52 11.27
C THR A 46 5.81 11.28 12.25
N GLY A 47 5.84 10.13 12.92
CA GLY A 47 6.75 9.85 14.04
C GLY A 47 6.49 10.73 15.26
N LYS A 48 5.38 11.47 15.30
CA LYS A 48 4.98 12.29 16.44
C LYS A 48 4.40 11.41 17.54
N ALA A 49 4.47 11.89 18.77
CA ALA A 49 3.84 11.22 19.89
C ALA A 49 2.31 11.29 19.77
N LEU A 50 1.65 10.24 20.26
CA LEU A 50 0.20 10.22 20.38
C LEU A 50 -0.19 10.90 21.70
N ASN A 51 -1.03 11.94 21.65
CA ASN A 51 -1.53 12.56 22.87
C ASN A 51 -2.94 12.05 23.16
N VAL A 52 -3.13 11.50 24.36
CA VAL A 52 -4.43 11.03 24.85
C VAL A 52 -4.67 11.68 26.21
N TYR A 53 -5.78 12.42 26.34
CA TYR A 53 -6.00 13.35 27.45
C TYR A 53 -4.84 14.36 27.59
N GLN A 54 -4.15 14.36 28.72
CA GLN A 54 -2.96 15.18 29.02
C GLN A 54 -1.70 14.32 29.12
N LYS A 55 -1.73 13.08 28.59
CA LYS A 55 -0.61 12.15 28.58
C LYS A 55 -0.06 11.97 27.17
N THR A 56 1.25 11.97 27.07
CA THR A 56 1.98 11.69 25.83
C THR A 56 2.35 10.22 25.79
N TYR A 57 1.87 9.53 24.76
CA TYR A 57 2.07 8.12 24.53
C TYR A 57 3.08 7.90 23.40
N GLN A 58 4.20 7.25 23.75
CA GLN A 58 5.29 7.00 22.80
C GLN A 58 5.07 5.68 22.06
N LEU A 59 4.58 5.77 20.82
CA LEU A 59 4.35 4.60 19.95
C LEU A 59 5.63 3.83 19.59
N SER A 60 6.81 4.42 19.80
CA SER A 60 8.10 3.77 19.56
C SER A 60 8.25 2.45 20.33
N ARG A 61 7.62 2.31 21.52
CA ARG A 61 7.62 1.06 22.30
C ARG A 61 6.97 -0.11 21.57
N MET A 62 6.02 0.18 20.68
CA MET A 62 5.26 -0.82 19.93
C MET A 62 5.95 -1.25 18.63
N LYS A 63 7.04 -0.58 18.25
CA LYS A 63 7.77 -0.84 17.00
C LYS A 63 8.09 -2.34 16.79
N PRO A 64 8.56 -3.12 17.78
CA PRO A 64 8.82 -4.54 17.58
C PRO A 64 7.58 -5.35 17.18
N MET A 65 6.41 -5.03 17.75
CA MET A 65 5.15 -5.70 17.42
C MET A 65 4.62 -5.29 16.05
N VAL A 66 4.69 -3.99 15.72
CA VAL A 66 4.35 -3.46 14.39
C VAL A 66 5.20 -4.15 13.31
N GLU A 67 6.52 -4.23 13.52
CA GLU A 67 7.42 -4.92 12.60
C GLU A 67 7.10 -6.43 12.51
N SER A 68 6.61 -7.05 13.59
CA SER A 68 6.18 -8.45 13.59
C SER A 68 4.98 -8.68 12.68
N ILE A 69 3.94 -7.83 12.75
CA ILE A 69 2.78 -7.90 11.86
C ILE A 69 3.21 -7.73 10.40
N ALA A 70 4.07 -6.74 10.12
CA ALA A 70 4.58 -6.50 8.78
C ALA A 70 5.34 -7.73 8.22
N ARG A 71 6.23 -8.34 9.02
CA ARG A 71 6.94 -9.57 8.63
C ARG A 71 5.99 -10.73 8.38
N GLN A 72 4.96 -10.91 9.20
CA GLN A 72 3.98 -11.98 9.02
C GLN A 72 3.20 -11.82 7.71
N ALA A 73 2.76 -10.60 7.39
CA ALA A 73 2.06 -10.30 6.14
C ALA A 73 2.95 -10.55 4.92
N VAL A 74 4.20 -10.07 4.94
CA VAL A 74 5.16 -10.30 3.85
C VAL A 74 5.48 -11.79 3.71
N ALA A 75 5.69 -12.53 4.80
CA ALA A 75 5.93 -13.96 4.74
C ALA A 75 4.73 -14.72 4.15
N ALA A 76 3.50 -14.30 4.45
CA ALA A 76 2.29 -14.88 3.86
C ALA A 76 2.22 -14.64 2.34
N MET A 77 2.58 -13.45 1.89
CA MET A 77 2.71 -13.13 0.46
C MET A 77 3.80 -13.99 -0.22
N MET A 78 4.99 -14.10 0.39
CA MET A 78 6.11 -14.88 -0.16
C MET A 78 5.75 -16.34 -0.42
N ARG A 79 4.93 -16.96 0.45
CA ARG A 79 4.44 -18.34 0.25
C ARG A 79 3.57 -18.51 -1.00
N ARG A 80 3.00 -17.43 -1.55
CA ARG A 80 2.09 -17.48 -2.72
C ARG A 80 2.76 -17.08 -4.03
N ILE A 81 3.67 -16.12 -3.99
CA ILE A 81 4.33 -15.64 -5.22
C ILE A 81 5.44 -16.58 -5.73
N GLY A 82 5.84 -17.57 -4.94
CA GLY A 82 6.92 -18.50 -5.29
C GLY A 82 8.31 -17.90 -5.06
N PRO A 83 9.36 -18.46 -5.67
CA PRO A 83 10.73 -18.04 -5.44
C PRO A 83 10.98 -16.59 -5.87
N ALA A 84 11.73 -15.85 -5.05
CA ALA A 84 12.00 -14.43 -5.29
C ALA A 84 12.83 -14.18 -6.57
N TYR A 85 13.68 -15.11 -6.99
CA TYR A 85 14.56 -14.93 -8.17
C TYR A 85 13.80 -14.79 -9.51
N ASP A 86 12.52 -15.15 -9.53
CA ASP A 86 11.64 -15.00 -10.70
C ASP A 86 10.90 -13.65 -10.71
N VAL A 87 11.13 -12.80 -9.71
CA VAL A 87 10.57 -11.45 -9.62
C VAL A 87 11.59 -10.47 -10.18
N ARG A 88 11.22 -9.69 -11.20
CA ARG A 88 12.12 -8.69 -11.77
C ARG A 88 12.03 -7.33 -11.08
N ASN A 89 10.81 -6.94 -10.70
CA ASN A 89 10.54 -5.61 -10.14
C ASN A 89 9.70 -5.78 -8.87
N VAL A 90 10.09 -5.08 -7.81
CA VAL A 90 9.34 -5.01 -6.55
C VAL A 90 8.92 -3.56 -6.36
N ILE A 91 7.61 -3.31 -6.39
CA ILE A 91 7.06 -1.95 -6.26
C ILE A 91 6.17 -1.92 -5.01
N LEU A 92 6.50 -1.06 -4.06
CA LEU A 92 5.77 -0.92 -2.81
C LEU A 92 4.88 0.33 -2.86
N VAL A 93 3.57 0.12 -2.70
CA VAL A 93 2.53 1.16 -2.74
C VAL A 93 1.56 1.03 -1.57
N GLY A 94 0.60 1.95 -1.50
CA GLY A 94 -0.44 1.98 -0.46
C GLY A 94 -0.11 2.93 0.71
N GLY A 95 -1.15 3.32 1.46
CA GLY A 95 -1.02 4.30 2.55
C GLY A 95 -0.15 3.82 3.72
N GLY A 96 -0.02 2.51 3.91
CA GLY A 96 0.81 1.87 4.94
C GLY A 96 2.20 1.46 4.47
N ALA A 97 2.61 1.77 3.23
CA ALA A 97 3.89 1.31 2.64
C ALA A 97 5.09 1.47 3.58
N PHE A 98 5.18 2.62 4.27
CA PHE A 98 6.27 2.92 5.20
C PHE A 98 6.42 1.91 6.36
N LEU A 99 5.31 1.30 6.82
CA LEU A 99 5.31 0.29 7.89
C LEU A 99 5.86 -1.05 7.41
N PHE A 100 5.67 -1.38 6.13
CA PHE A 100 6.06 -2.66 5.55
C PHE A 100 7.42 -2.62 4.86
N ARG A 101 7.95 -1.42 4.59
CA ARG A 101 9.22 -1.17 3.88
C ARG A 101 10.34 -2.11 4.31
N LYS A 102 10.65 -2.14 5.62
CA LYS A 102 11.73 -2.96 6.18
C LYS A 102 11.52 -4.45 5.91
N ALA A 103 10.30 -4.95 6.13
CA ALA A 103 9.98 -6.36 5.93
C ALA A 103 10.06 -6.77 4.45
N VAL A 104 9.61 -5.89 3.53
CA VAL A 104 9.70 -6.12 2.09
C VAL A 104 11.16 -6.11 1.63
N MET A 105 11.96 -5.14 2.05
CA MET A 105 13.40 -5.09 1.72
C MET A 105 14.14 -6.34 2.21
N GLN A 106 13.79 -6.87 3.39
CA GLN A 106 14.36 -8.12 3.89
C GLN A 106 13.96 -9.34 3.05
N ALA A 107 12.69 -9.42 2.64
CA ALA A 107 12.19 -10.54 1.83
C ALA A 107 12.73 -10.54 0.40
N PHE A 108 13.06 -9.37 -0.13
CA PHE A 108 13.61 -9.16 -1.47
C PHE A 108 15.03 -8.59 -1.42
N ALA A 109 15.89 -9.12 -0.54
CA ALA A 109 17.23 -8.57 -0.28
C ALA A 109 18.14 -8.43 -1.53
N SER A 110 17.88 -9.20 -2.59
CA SER A 110 18.59 -9.14 -3.87
C SER A 110 17.95 -8.22 -4.92
N HIS A 111 16.90 -7.48 -4.56
CA HIS A 111 16.17 -6.60 -5.47
C HIS A 111 16.20 -5.16 -4.98
N GLU A 112 16.14 -4.23 -5.92
CA GLU A 112 15.74 -2.86 -5.63
C GLU A 112 14.23 -2.83 -5.35
N VAL A 113 13.85 -2.35 -4.16
CA VAL A 113 12.45 -2.11 -3.80
C VAL A 113 12.11 -0.68 -4.18
N LEU A 114 11.29 -0.52 -5.21
CA LEU A 114 10.86 0.78 -5.72
C LEU A 114 9.71 1.32 -4.88
N GLU A 115 9.94 2.47 -4.24
CA GLU A 115 8.93 3.21 -3.50
C GLU A 115 8.35 4.33 -4.38
N VAL A 116 7.03 4.38 -4.49
CA VAL A 116 6.36 5.39 -5.31
C VAL A 116 6.12 6.66 -4.49
N LYS A 117 6.35 7.83 -5.10
CA LYS A 117 5.99 9.12 -4.49
C LYS A 117 4.48 9.17 -4.20
N GLU A 118 4.14 9.50 -2.95
CA GLU A 118 2.76 9.52 -2.45
C GLU A 118 2.04 8.18 -2.74
N PRO A 119 2.51 7.08 -2.12
CA PRO A 119 2.14 5.72 -2.51
C PRO A 119 0.65 5.41 -2.31
N MET A 120 -0.07 6.20 -1.50
CA MET A 120 -1.52 6.09 -1.33
C MET A 120 -2.32 6.47 -2.59
N TYR A 121 -1.77 7.32 -3.45
CA TYR A 121 -2.45 7.77 -4.68
C TYR A 121 -2.04 6.95 -5.92
N ALA A 122 -1.15 5.97 -5.78
CA ALA A 122 -0.59 5.22 -6.91
C ALA A 122 -1.68 4.59 -7.80
N ASN A 123 -2.66 3.92 -7.19
CA ASN A 123 -3.74 3.26 -7.93
C ASN A 123 -4.67 4.25 -8.62
N VAL A 124 -5.12 5.30 -7.91
CA VAL A 124 -6.00 6.34 -8.46
C VAL A 124 -5.33 7.07 -9.63
N ARG A 125 -4.04 7.38 -9.53
CA ARG A 125 -3.26 7.96 -10.65
C ARG A 125 -3.23 7.02 -11.85
N GLY A 126 -3.01 5.73 -11.62
CA GLY A 126 -3.06 4.70 -12.67
C GLY A 126 -4.42 4.64 -13.36
N TYR A 127 -5.51 4.66 -12.60
CA TYR A 127 -6.88 4.66 -13.13
C TYR A 127 -7.17 5.92 -13.96
N GLN A 128 -6.73 7.09 -13.48
CA GLN A 128 -6.89 8.34 -14.21
C GLN A 128 -6.16 8.28 -15.56
N ILE A 129 -4.88 7.88 -15.57
CA ILE A 129 -4.07 7.76 -16.80
C ILE A 129 -4.73 6.77 -17.77
N ALA A 130 -5.15 5.60 -17.29
CA ALA A 130 -5.81 4.59 -18.11
C ALA A 130 -7.11 5.13 -18.73
N GLY A 131 -7.93 5.84 -17.96
CA GLY A 131 -9.17 6.46 -18.43
C GLY A 131 -8.90 7.56 -19.47
N SER A 132 -7.93 8.45 -19.22
CA SER A 132 -7.55 9.50 -20.18
C SER A 132 -7.03 8.91 -21.50
N ASN A 133 -6.20 7.86 -21.43
CA ASN A 133 -5.70 7.18 -22.63
C ASN A 133 -6.83 6.50 -23.41
N TYR A 134 -7.80 5.89 -22.71
CA TYR A 134 -8.96 5.28 -23.35
C TYR A 134 -9.79 6.29 -24.13
N VAL A 135 -10.10 7.45 -23.53
CA VAL A 135 -10.84 8.53 -24.21
C VAL A 135 -10.04 9.05 -25.41
N ALA A 136 -8.75 9.33 -25.24
CA ALA A 136 -7.90 9.83 -26.33
C ALA A 136 -7.86 8.85 -27.52
N ALA A 137 -7.72 7.54 -27.26
CA ALA A 137 -7.73 6.52 -28.30
C ALA A 137 -9.10 6.42 -29.00
N ALA A 138 -10.20 6.51 -28.25
CA ALA A 138 -11.55 6.48 -28.81
C ALA A 138 -11.83 7.68 -29.72
N THR A 139 -11.36 8.88 -29.35
CA THR A 139 -11.55 10.10 -30.16
C THR A 139 -10.65 10.12 -31.42
N GLN A 140 -9.44 9.55 -31.35
CA GLN A 140 -8.55 9.41 -32.51
C GLN A 140 -9.06 8.36 -33.51
N GLY A 141 -9.74 7.31 -33.06
CA GLY A 141 -10.37 6.30 -33.93
C GLY A 141 -11.62 6.79 -34.69
N THR A 142 -12.18 7.95 -34.32
CA THR A 142 -13.36 8.56 -34.97
C THR A 142 -13.02 9.64 -36.00
N GLY A 143 -11.73 9.90 -36.25
CA GLY A 143 -11.28 10.84 -37.28
C GLY A 143 -10.79 10.12 -38.54
N VAL A 144 -11.34 10.51 -39.69
CA VAL A 144 -11.02 10.08 -41.08
C VAL A 144 -11.89 8.93 -41.63
N VAL A 145 -13.14 9.27 -41.98
CA VAL A 145 -13.71 8.85 -43.27
C VAL A 145 -13.69 10.09 -44.16
N VAL A 146 -12.60 10.27 -44.90
CA VAL A 146 -12.58 11.17 -46.05
C VAL A 146 -13.44 10.49 -47.12
N ALA A 147 -14.57 11.10 -47.44
CA ALA A 147 -15.40 10.67 -48.56
C ALA A 147 -14.63 10.93 -49.86
N GLU A 148 -14.00 9.89 -50.41
CA GLU A 148 -13.52 9.87 -51.78
C GLU A 148 -14.64 9.36 -52.72
N GLY A 149 -14.86 10.10 -53.82
CA GLY A 149 -15.52 9.62 -55.04
C GLY A 149 -17.03 9.95 -55.14
N GLY A 150 -17.54 10.57 -56.21
CA GLY A 150 -16.95 10.75 -57.52
C GLY A 150 -17.75 11.70 -58.41
N ARG A 151 -17.07 12.09 -59.49
CA ARG A 151 -17.56 12.92 -60.60
C ARG A 151 -18.76 12.25 -61.30
N ALA A 152 -19.71 13.08 -61.71
CA ALA A 152 -20.41 12.96 -62.99
C ALA A 152 -20.59 14.39 -63.53
#